data_AF-A0A075MPB1-F1
#
_entry.id   AF-A0A075MPB1-F1
#
_cell.length_a   1.000
_cell.length_b   1.000
_cell.length_c   1.000
_cell.angle_alpha   90.00
_cell.angle_beta   90.00
_cell.angle_gamma   90.00
#
_symmetry.space_group_name_H-M   'P 1'
#
loop_
_entity.id
_entity.type
_entity.pdbx_description
1 polymer ?
#
loop_
_entity_poly.entity_id
_entity_poly.type
_entity_poly.pdbx_seq_one_letter_code
_entity_poly.pdbx_strand_id
1 'polypeptide(L)'
;MQQDVRVERGNSATLGRVEGNLKVEKNATIEAADGSNRQVTVAGSARFRGDCTINCDFECRSLKVEKGTLRVAGNLLVHGDVDVENALYVDGSIAAEGGVAGGGIISAGSIKCRVVRVGGTLKVSDTLDAESVKVGGKVIVQKAMLVDLSVGGQAEIGSGAVQGQIRVGGTLLSKSELEFDSITVGGRVELGTAKGRGINVGGRLATTGDLACEKIKVGGIVEVGGNCSGATLEVGGETRVAGSLALTGKLGVGGDLQVKDTMTGADIGVGGRFKAGKAILTGWAWIGGQVETGAGLKAGGGIKIASHAECKGPLVGGMVELGKRCKVQDVYGSKVVAGKGAEAEKIVADEIEIHDGCTVGQTTYTRRLETGRNVTSKSASEKVASLPAFPL
;
A
#
# COMPACT_ATOMS: atom_id res chain seq x y z
N MET A 1 -25.43 -20.02 -48.42
CA MET A 1 -26.21 -19.38 -47.35
C MET A 1 -25.67 -19.91 -46.05
N GLN A 2 -25.19 -19.04 -45.14
CA GLN A 2 -24.82 -19.50 -43.80
C GLN A 2 -26.11 -19.88 -43.06
N GLN A 3 -26.12 -21.05 -42.44
CA GLN A 3 -27.30 -21.55 -41.75
C GLN A 3 -27.31 -20.98 -40.33
N ASP A 4 -28.16 -19.98 -40.10
CA ASP A 4 -28.46 -19.46 -38.78
C ASP A 4 -29.27 -20.50 -37.99
N VAL A 5 -28.99 -20.61 -36.68
CA VAL A 5 -29.67 -21.55 -35.78
C VAL A 5 -30.42 -20.78 -34.70
N ARG A 6 -31.65 -21.20 -34.42
CA ARG A 6 -32.48 -20.65 -33.35
C ARG A 6 -32.90 -21.74 -32.37
N VAL A 7 -32.68 -21.49 -31.08
CA VAL A 7 -33.15 -22.33 -29.98
C VAL A 7 -34.29 -21.60 -29.27
N GLU A 8 -35.48 -22.20 -29.33
CA GLU A 8 -36.69 -21.60 -28.76
C GLU A 8 -36.72 -21.67 -27.23
N ARG A 9 -37.60 -20.86 -26.66
CA ARG A 9 -37.73 -20.67 -25.21
C ARG A 9 -37.94 -22.00 -24.49
N GLY A 10 -37.12 -22.28 -23.48
CA GLY A 10 -37.22 -23.48 -22.64
C GLY A 10 -36.71 -24.77 -23.28
N ASN A 11 -36.26 -24.73 -24.54
CA ASN A 11 -35.80 -25.93 -25.23
C ASN A 11 -34.32 -26.20 -24.96
N SER A 12 -33.95 -27.48 -25.03
CA SER A 12 -32.55 -27.90 -25.12
C SER A 12 -32.18 -28.18 -26.57
N ALA A 13 -31.00 -27.74 -27.01
CA ALA A 13 -30.48 -28.01 -28.34
C ALA A 13 -29.09 -28.61 -28.26
N THR A 14 -28.92 -29.73 -28.97
CA THR A 14 -27.65 -30.44 -29.10
C THR A 14 -26.95 -29.97 -30.38
N LEU A 15 -25.83 -29.25 -30.25
CA LEU A 15 -25.14 -28.58 -31.35
C LEU A 15 -23.68 -29.02 -31.45
N GLY A 16 -23.12 -29.00 -32.65
CA GLY A 16 -21.68 -29.15 -32.89
C GLY A 16 -21.09 -27.86 -33.45
N ARG A 17 -21.27 -27.64 -34.76
CA ARG A 17 -20.83 -26.42 -35.45
C ARG A 17 -22.01 -25.70 -36.09
N VAL A 18 -22.04 -24.38 -35.95
CA VAL A 18 -23.02 -23.46 -36.55
C VAL A 18 -22.26 -22.51 -37.49
N GLU A 19 -22.51 -22.62 -38.81
CA GLU A 19 -21.85 -21.78 -39.82
C GLU A 19 -22.33 -20.31 -39.81
N GLY A 20 -23.54 -20.06 -39.31
CA GLY A 20 -24.14 -18.73 -39.20
C GLY A 20 -24.15 -18.18 -37.77
N ASN A 21 -25.17 -17.39 -37.48
CA ASN A 21 -25.44 -16.86 -36.14
C ASN A 21 -26.24 -17.86 -35.30
N LEU A 22 -26.04 -17.82 -33.98
CA LEU A 22 -26.84 -18.55 -33.02
C LEU A 22 -27.74 -17.59 -32.23
N LYS A 23 -29.04 -17.86 -32.21
CA LYS A 23 -30.00 -17.13 -31.37
C LYS A 23 -30.66 -18.07 -30.36
N VAL A 24 -30.56 -17.75 -29.08
CA VAL A 24 -31.05 -18.58 -27.98
C VAL A 24 -32.03 -17.76 -27.14
N GLU A 25 -33.26 -18.25 -27.01
CA GLU A 25 -34.31 -17.59 -26.24
C GLU A 25 -34.32 -18.05 -24.77
N LYS A 26 -35.15 -17.40 -23.96
CA LYS A 26 -35.14 -17.54 -22.50
C LYS A 26 -35.30 -18.99 -22.02
N ASN A 27 -34.57 -19.34 -20.97
CA ASN A 27 -34.53 -20.64 -20.30
C ASN A 27 -34.09 -21.80 -21.21
N ALA A 28 -33.40 -21.52 -22.32
CA ALA A 28 -32.88 -22.56 -23.20
C ALA A 28 -31.51 -23.07 -22.75
N THR A 29 -31.21 -24.30 -23.16
CA THR A 29 -29.96 -25.01 -22.84
C THR A 29 -29.25 -25.43 -24.13
N ILE A 30 -27.94 -25.22 -24.18
CA ILE A 30 -27.06 -25.71 -25.25
C ILE A 30 -26.24 -26.89 -24.73
N GLU A 31 -26.35 -28.01 -25.43
CA GLU A 31 -25.60 -29.23 -25.21
C GLU A 31 -24.68 -29.50 -26.40
N ALA A 32 -23.56 -30.17 -26.16
CA ALA A 32 -22.66 -30.59 -27.23
C ALA A 32 -23.19 -31.84 -27.94
N ALA A 33 -23.06 -31.90 -29.27
CA ALA A 33 -23.46 -33.03 -30.10
C ALA A 33 -22.67 -34.30 -29.81
N ASP A 34 -21.44 -34.15 -29.36
CA ASP A 34 -20.48 -35.22 -29.38
C ASP A 34 -20.34 -35.94 -28.00
N GLY A 35 -21.30 -35.77 -27.09
CA GLY A 35 -21.25 -36.32 -25.73
C GLY A 35 -20.63 -35.37 -24.71
N SER A 36 -20.59 -35.77 -23.43
CA SER A 36 -20.27 -34.88 -22.30
C SER A 36 -18.90 -34.22 -22.44
N ASN A 37 -18.88 -32.88 -22.40
CA ASN A 37 -17.69 -32.02 -22.46
C ASN A 37 -16.98 -31.93 -23.82
N ARG A 38 -17.74 -31.66 -24.89
CA ARG A 38 -17.21 -31.30 -26.21
C ARG A 38 -17.70 -29.93 -26.66
N GLN A 39 -16.93 -29.26 -27.50
CA GLN A 39 -17.10 -27.85 -27.83
C GLN A 39 -18.24 -27.60 -28.82
N VAL A 40 -18.98 -26.49 -28.61
CA VAL A 40 -19.88 -25.91 -29.63
C VAL A 40 -19.19 -24.71 -30.27
N THR A 41 -19.11 -24.70 -31.61
CA THR A 41 -18.48 -23.60 -32.37
C THR A 41 -19.51 -22.87 -33.21
N VAL A 42 -19.59 -21.55 -33.06
CA VAL A 42 -20.45 -20.66 -33.86
C VAL A 42 -19.58 -19.70 -34.67
N ALA A 43 -19.56 -19.85 -36.00
CA ALA A 43 -18.72 -19.00 -36.86
C ALA A 43 -19.18 -17.52 -36.85
N GLY A 44 -20.47 -17.28 -36.62
CA GLY A 44 -21.07 -15.96 -36.47
C GLY A 44 -21.20 -15.49 -35.01
N SER A 45 -22.15 -14.59 -34.79
CA SER A 45 -22.46 -14.06 -33.46
C SER A 45 -23.41 -14.99 -32.69
N ALA A 46 -23.21 -15.12 -31.39
CA ALA A 46 -24.13 -15.81 -30.48
C ALA A 46 -24.91 -14.79 -29.64
N ARG A 47 -26.25 -14.81 -29.74
CA ARG A 47 -27.14 -13.93 -28.99
C ARG A 47 -28.07 -14.75 -28.10
N PHE A 48 -28.02 -14.46 -26.80
CA PHE A 48 -28.85 -15.08 -25.78
C PHE A 48 -29.82 -14.04 -25.22
N ARG A 49 -31.07 -14.45 -24.98
CA ARG A 49 -32.11 -13.57 -24.46
C ARG A 49 -32.74 -14.18 -23.22
N GLY A 50 -32.67 -13.48 -22.09
CA GLY A 50 -33.06 -14.07 -20.80
C GLY A 50 -32.03 -15.08 -20.29
N ASP A 51 -32.40 -15.82 -19.26
CA ASP A 51 -31.48 -16.76 -18.62
C ASP A 51 -31.22 -17.96 -19.52
N CYS A 52 -29.96 -18.29 -19.78
CA CYS A 52 -29.58 -19.40 -20.66
C CYS A 52 -28.41 -20.19 -20.05
N THR A 53 -28.31 -21.46 -20.45
CA THR A 53 -27.25 -22.37 -19.99
C THR A 53 -26.53 -23.00 -21.17
N ILE A 54 -25.21 -23.11 -21.08
CA ILE A 54 -24.35 -23.85 -22.00
C ILE A 54 -23.58 -24.89 -21.18
N ASN A 55 -23.86 -26.17 -21.40
CA ASN A 55 -23.28 -27.28 -20.61
C ASN A 55 -21.96 -27.81 -21.20
N CYS A 56 -21.24 -26.97 -21.94
CA CYS A 56 -20.05 -27.34 -22.70
C CYS A 56 -19.11 -26.15 -22.92
N ASP A 57 -17.94 -26.42 -23.51
CA ASP A 57 -17.08 -25.39 -24.08
C ASP A 57 -17.78 -24.68 -25.24
N PHE A 58 -17.65 -23.36 -25.31
CA PHE A 58 -18.35 -22.54 -26.30
C PHE A 58 -17.40 -21.58 -27.00
N GLU A 59 -17.42 -21.59 -28.32
CA GLU A 59 -16.65 -20.70 -29.16
C GLU A 59 -17.55 -19.90 -30.10
N CYS A 60 -17.35 -18.58 -30.18
CA CYS A 60 -18.05 -17.75 -31.15
C CYS A 60 -17.26 -16.50 -31.57
N ARG A 61 -17.73 -15.80 -32.62
CA ARG A 61 -17.13 -14.52 -33.01
C ARG A 61 -17.40 -13.40 -32.00
N SER A 62 -18.61 -13.35 -31.47
CA SER A 62 -19.04 -12.31 -30.52
C SER A 62 -20.21 -12.85 -29.71
N LEU A 63 -20.25 -12.56 -28.41
CA LEU A 63 -21.29 -13.04 -27.51
C LEU A 63 -22.09 -11.87 -26.93
N LYS A 64 -23.42 -11.93 -27.05
CA LYS A 64 -24.31 -10.95 -26.44
C LYS A 64 -25.41 -11.63 -25.62
N VAL A 65 -25.64 -11.15 -24.40
CA VAL A 65 -26.72 -11.63 -23.52
C VAL A 65 -27.61 -10.45 -23.13
N GLU A 66 -28.85 -10.48 -23.61
CA GLU A 66 -29.85 -9.43 -23.37
C GLU A 66 -30.81 -9.87 -22.25
N LYS A 67 -31.00 -9.01 -21.24
CA LYS A 67 -31.98 -9.16 -20.15
C LYS A 67 -31.90 -10.50 -19.40
N GLY A 68 -30.70 -11.01 -19.14
CA GLY A 68 -30.56 -12.33 -18.53
C GLY A 68 -29.16 -12.70 -18.08
N THR A 69 -29.10 -13.86 -17.43
CA THR A 69 -27.87 -14.49 -16.97
C THR A 69 -27.44 -15.58 -17.93
N LEU A 70 -26.16 -15.61 -18.31
CA LEU A 70 -25.57 -16.74 -19.02
C LEU A 70 -24.72 -17.57 -18.07
N ARG A 71 -24.94 -18.89 -18.08
CA ARG A 71 -24.10 -19.89 -17.40
C ARG A 71 -23.40 -20.76 -18.42
N VAL A 72 -22.08 -20.89 -18.31
CA VAL A 72 -21.26 -21.75 -19.16
C VAL A 72 -20.50 -22.71 -18.25
N ALA A 73 -20.79 -24.01 -18.35
CA ALA A 73 -20.12 -25.04 -17.56
C ALA A 73 -18.67 -25.31 -18.02
N GLY A 74 -18.36 -24.99 -19.27
CA GLY A 74 -17.01 -25.12 -19.84
C GLY A 74 -16.27 -23.79 -19.95
N ASN A 75 -15.34 -23.74 -20.90
CA ASN A 75 -14.61 -22.56 -21.32
C ASN A 75 -15.42 -21.75 -22.33
N LEU A 76 -15.20 -20.44 -22.33
CA LEU A 76 -15.78 -19.50 -23.27
C LEU A 76 -14.67 -18.81 -24.07
N LEU A 77 -14.58 -19.13 -25.37
CA LEU A 77 -13.67 -18.49 -26.32
C LEU A 77 -14.45 -17.56 -27.23
N VAL A 78 -14.06 -16.27 -27.26
CA VAL A 78 -14.73 -15.27 -28.11
C VAL A 78 -13.70 -14.45 -28.88
N HIS A 79 -13.76 -14.51 -30.20
CA HIS A 79 -12.83 -13.79 -31.10
C HIS A 79 -13.10 -12.26 -31.18
N GLY A 80 -13.97 -11.75 -30.32
CA GLY A 80 -14.43 -10.37 -30.32
C GLY A 80 -14.87 -9.98 -28.91
N ASP A 81 -16.00 -9.27 -28.82
CA ASP A 81 -16.50 -8.79 -27.54
C ASP A 81 -17.51 -9.76 -26.90
N VAL A 82 -17.49 -9.78 -25.56
CA VAL A 82 -18.50 -10.38 -24.69
C VAL A 82 -19.27 -9.26 -24.02
N ASP A 83 -20.56 -9.15 -24.29
CA ASP A 83 -21.45 -8.13 -23.71
C ASP A 83 -22.64 -8.78 -23.01
N VAL A 84 -22.69 -8.66 -21.68
CA VAL A 84 -23.71 -9.28 -20.84
C VAL A 84 -24.40 -8.23 -19.99
N GLU A 85 -25.71 -8.06 -20.16
CA GLU A 85 -26.45 -7.02 -19.46
C GLU A 85 -26.50 -7.25 -17.95
N ASN A 86 -26.71 -8.50 -17.49
CA ASN A 86 -26.87 -8.80 -16.05
C ASN A 86 -25.69 -9.59 -15.48
N ALA A 87 -25.59 -10.88 -15.79
CA ALA A 87 -24.58 -11.73 -15.17
C ALA A 87 -24.03 -12.82 -16.10
N LEU A 88 -22.73 -13.06 -16.01
CA LEU A 88 -22.01 -14.12 -16.70
C LEU A 88 -21.32 -15.00 -15.67
N TYR A 89 -21.62 -16.30 -15.70
CA TYR A 89 -20.93 -17.30 -14.90
C TYR A 89 -20.28 -18.30 -15.86
N VAL A 90 -18.98 -18.47 -15.75
CA VAL A 90 -18.20 -19.43 -16.52
C VAL A 90 -17.41 -20.27 -15.53
N ASP A 91 -17.68 -21.58 -15.46
CA ASP A 91 -16.97 -22.46 -14.52
C ASP A 91 -15.50 -22.62 -14.94
N GLY A 92 -15.24 -22.63 -16.26
CA GLY A 92 -13.91 -22.63 -16.85
C GLY A 92 -13.31 -21.23 -17.05
N SER A 93 -12.60 -21.06 -18.16
CA SER A 93 -11.93 -19.81 -18.51
C SER A 93 -12.70 -18.98 -19.53
N ILE A 94 -12.57 -17.65 -19.45
CA ILE A 94 -12.99 -16.71 -20.50
C ILE A 94 -11.74 -16.24 -21.24
N ALA A 95 -11.65 -16.54 -22.53
CA ALA A 95 -10.66 -15.98 -23.42
C ALA A 95 -11.37 -15.10 -24.46
N ALA A 96 -11.07 -13.81 -24.47
CA ALA A 96 -11.65 -12.88 -25.44
C ALA A 96 -10.56 -12.01 -26.08
N GLU A 97 -10.56 -11.90 -27.40
CA GLU A 97 -9.65 -10.99 -28.11
C GLU A 97 -10.05 -9.51 -27.90
N GLY A 98 -11.35 -9.27 -27.75
CA GLY A 98 -11.93 -7.96 -27.45
C GLY A 98 -12.02 -7.66 -25.95
N GLY A 99 -13.12 -7.03 -25.57
CA GLY A 99 -13.47 -6.74 -24.19
C GLY A 99 -14.50 -7.70 -23.61
N VAL A 100 -14.48 -7.82 -22.29
CA VAL A 100 -15.50 -8.53 -21.51
C VAL A 100 -16.27 -7.52 -20.68
N ALA A 101 -17.55 -7.34 -20.98
CA ALA A 101 -18.44 -6.39 -20.34
C ALA A 101 -19.61 -7.08 -19.65
N GLY A 102 -19.91 -6.66 -18.42
CA GLY A 102 -20.99 -7.19 -17.59
C GLY A 102 -21.69 -6.10 -16.78
N GLY A 103 -22.99 -5.92 -16.90
CA GLY A 103 -23.69 -4.87 -16.12
C GLY A 103 -23.75 -5.17 -14.61
N GLY A 104 -23.88 -6.43 -14.22
CA GLY A 104 -23.97 -6.85 -12.82
C GLY A 104 -22.75 -7.64 -12.35
N ILE A 105 -22.69 -8.93 -12.69
CA ILE A 105 -21.68 -9.86 -12.14
C ILE A 105 -20.97 -10.60 -13.27
N ILE A 106 -19.64 -10.70 -13.18
CA ILE A 106 -18.87 -11.67 -13.96
C ILE A 106 -18.12 -12.57 -12.98
N SER A 107 -18.35 -13.87 -13.09
CA SER A 107 -17.64 -14.90 -12.33
C SER A 107 -17.01 -15.89 -13.31
N ALA A 108 -15.70 -16.08 -13.21
CA ALA A 108 -14.98 -17.03 -14.04
C ALA A 108 -13.89 -17.77 -13.26
N GLY A 109 -13.47 -18.94 -13.76
CA GLY A 109 -12.24 -19.60 -13.33
C GLY A 109 -11.04 -18.68 -13.57
N SER A 110 -10.79 -18.36 -14.84
CA SER A 110 -9.76 -17.43 -15.30
C SER A 110 -10.30 -16.51 -16.39
N ILE A 111 -9.73 -15.32 -16.55
CA ILE A 111 -10.08 -14.39 -17.62
C ILE A 111 -8.80 -13.90 -18.28
N LYS A 112 -8.74 -14.03 -19.61
CA LYS A 112 -7.72 -13.44 -20.46
C LYS A 112 -8.37 -12.60 -21.54
N CYS A 113 -8.20 -11.28 -21.47
CA CYS A 113 -8.72 -10.36 -22.49
C CYS A 113 -8.02 -9.02 -22.43
N ARG A 114 -8.29 -8.13 -23.39
CA ARG A 114 -7.69 -6.79 -23.34
C ARG A 114 -8.30 -5.91 -22.25
N VAL A 115 -9.63 -5.90 -22.14
CA VAL A 115 -10.35 -4.98 -21.23
C VAL A 115 -11.51 -5.68 -20.55
N VAL A 116 -11.62 -5.51 -19.22
CA VAL A 116 -12.78 -5.96 -18.44
C VAL A 116 -13.55 -4.74 -17.91
N ARG A 117 -14.87 -4.70 -18.13
CA ARG A 117 -15.76 -3.68 -17.55
C ARG A 117 -16.93 -4.34 -16.85
N VAL A 118 -17.04 -4.15 -15.53
CA VAL A 118 -18.15 -4.73 -14.76
C VAL A 118 -18.84 -3.66 -13.92
N GLY A 119 -20.16 -3.51 -14.04
CA GLY A 119 -20.90 -2.54 -13.24
C GLY A 119 -20.92 -2.89 -11.75
N GLY A 120 -21.15 -4.17 -11.41
CA GLY A 120 -21.21 -4.66 -10.04
C GLY A 120 -19.93 -5.37 -9.58
N THR A 121 -19.89 -6.70 -9.70
CA THR A 121 -18.85 -7.54 -9.09
C THR A 121 -18.10 -8.39 -10.12
N LEU A 122 -16.77 -8.34 -10.08
CA LEU A 122 -15.90 -9.26 -10.80
C LEU A 122 -15.30 -10.27 -9.82
N LYS A 123 -15.51 -11.55 -10.08
CA LYS A 123 -14.92 -12.66 -9.32
C LYS A 123 -14.12 -13.56 -10.27
N VAL A 124 -12.84 -13.74 -10.00
CA VAL A 124 -11.97 -14.62 -10.76
C VAL A 124 -11.23 -15.53 -9.79
N SER A 125 -11.50 -16.82 -9.82
CA SER A 125 -10.99 -17.75 -8.81
C SER A 125 -9.55 -18.16 -9.03
N ASP A 126 -8.99 -17.99 -10.21
CA ASP A 126 -7.59 -18.29 -10.51
C ASP A 126 -6.87 -17.04 -11.03
N THR A 127 -6.80 -16.83 -12.35
CA THR A 127 -5.97 -15.77 -12.93
C THR A 127 -6.78 -14.78 -13.76
N LEU A 128 -6.58 -13.48 -13.49
CA LEU A 128 -7.05 -12.37 -14.31
C LEU A 128 -5.86 -11.73 -15.03
N ASP A 129 -5.80 -11.94 -16.34
CA ASP A 129 -4.80 -11.40 -17.26
C ASP A 129 -5.48 -10.41 -18.21
N ALA A 130 -5.26 -9.11 -17.98
CA ALA A 130 -5.85 -8.06 -18.79
C ALA A 130 -5.07 -6.75 -18.76
N GLU A 131 -5.17 -5.94 -19.80
CA GLU A 131 -4.55 -4.61 -19.78
C GLU A 131 -5.30 -3.68 -18.80
N SER A 132 -6.62 -3.58 -18.93
CA SER A 132 -7.41 -2.64 -18.13
C SER A 132 -8.66 -3.27 -17.54
N VAL A 133 -8.85 -3.10 -16.22
CA VAL A 133 -10.01 -3.60 -15.49
C VAL A 133 -10.71 -2.44 -14.80
N LYS A 134 -12.00 -2.23 -15.11
CA LYS A 134 -12.86 -1.23 -14.47
C LYS A 134 -14.08 -1.88 -13.87
N VAL A 135 -14.24 -1.75 -12.55
CA VAL A 135 -15.35 -2.36 -11.82
C VAL A 135 -16.03 -1.35 -10.91
N GLY A 136 -17.34 -1.21 -11.01
CA GLY A 136 -18.09 -0.24 -10.20
C GLY A 136 -18.15 -0.62 -8.72
N GLY A 137 -18.42 -1.90 -8.42
CA GLY A 137 -18.61 -2.39 -7.06
C GLY A 137 -17.38 -3.06 -6.46
N LYS A 138 -17.21 -4.35 -6.71
CA LYS A 138 -16.24 -5.20 -6.01
C LYS A 138 -15.43 -6.08 -6.95
N VAL A 139 -14.14 -6.23 -6.66
CA VAL A 139 -13.23 -7.14 -7.35
C VAL A 139 -12.72 -8.17 -6.35
N ILE A 140 -12.78 -9.45 -6.71
CA ILE A 140 -12.18 -10.57 -5.97
C ILE A 140 -11.40 -11.41 -6.98
N VAL A 141 -10.08 -11.43 -6.87
CA VAL A 141 -9.19 -12.12 -7.81
C VAL A 141 -8.13 -12.86 -7.01
N GLN A 142 -7.88 -14.13 -7.32
CA GLN A 142 -6.79 -14.85 -6.67
C GLN A 142 -5.41 -14.38 -7.18
N LYS A 143 -5.22 -14.29 -8.50
CA LYS A 143 -4.00 -13.77 -9.12
C LYS A 143 -4.30 -12.71 -10.18
N ALA A 144 -3.73 -11.52 -10.02
CA ALA A 144 -3.88 -10.41 -10.97
C ALA A 144 -2.58 -10.19 -11.76
N MET A 145 -2.68 -10.16 -13.09
CA MET A 145 -1.62 -9.73 -14.00
C MET A 145 -2.20 -8.61 -14.86
N LEU A 146 -2.04 -7.38 -14.40
CA LEU A 146 -2.76 -6.23 -14.95
C LEU A 146 -1.82 -5.08 -15.29
N VAL A 147 -2.24 -4.21 -16.22
CA VAL A 147 -1.65 -2.86 -16.31
C VAL A 147 -2.41 -1.92 -15.37
N ASP A 148 -3.72 -1.74 -15.55
CA ASP A 148 -4.52 -0.83 -14.74
C ASP A 148 -5.73 -1.50 -14.09
N LEU A 149 -5.97 -1.17 -12.81
CA LEU A 149 -7.13 -1.60 -12.05
C LEU A 149 -7.86 -0.39 -11.44
N SER A 150 -9.14 -0.22 -11.78
CA SER A 150 -10.00 0.80 -11.19
C SER A 150 -11.25 0.17 -10.59
N VAL A 151 -11.46 0.36 -9.29
CA VAL A 151 -12.59 -0.21 -8.55
C VAL A 151 -13.29 0.86 -7.73
N GLY A 152 -14.60 1.03 -7.89
CA GLY A 152 -15.36 2.03 -7.15
C GLY A 152 -15.47 1.71 -5.65
N GLY A 153 -15.70 0.45 -5.30
CA GLY A 153 -15.85 0.00 -3.92
C GLY A 153 -14.61 -0.69 -3.35
N GLN A 154 -14.56 -2.02 -3.46
CA GLN A 154 -13.58 -2.86 -2.78
C GLN A 154 -12.81 -3.75 -3.75
N ALA A 155 -11.49 -3.85 -3.60
CA ALA A 155 -10.66 -4.78 -4.34
C ALA A 155 -9.97 -5.77 -3.39
N GLU A 156 -10.13 -7.06 -3.63
CA GLU A 156 -9.42 -8.15 -2.97
C GLU A 156 -8.60 -8.89 -4.03
N ILE A 157 -7.27 -8.82 -3.89
CA ILE A 157 -6.30 -9.44 -4.79
C ILE A 157 -5.51 -10.44 -3.95
N GLY A 158 -5.52 -11.73 -4.29
CA GLY A 158 -4.73 -12.72 -3.54
C GLY A 158 -3.24 -12.44 -3.67
N SER A 159 -2.76 -12.36 -4.92
CA SER A 159 -1.36 -12.13 -5.30
C SER A 159 -1.26 -11.53 -6.71
N GLY A 160 -0.06 -11.10 -7.10
CA GLY A 160 0.26 -10.80 -8.51
C GLY A 160 0.98 -9.48 -8.70
N ALA A 161 0.87 -8.95 -9.92
CA ALA A 161 1.53 -7.72 -10.33
C ALA A 161 0.57 -6.81 -11.10
N VAL A 162 0.54 -5.53 -10.72
CA VAL A 162 -0.17 -4.47 -11.44
C VAL A 162 0.84 -3.42 -11.91
N GLN A 163 1.22 -3.48 -13.18
CA GLN A 163 2.33 -2.69 -13.72
C GLN A 163 2.06 -1.18 -13.76
N GLY A 164 0.79 -0.79 -13.79
CA GLY A 164 0.35 0.60 -13.79
C GLY A 164 -0.32 0.97 -12.47
N GLN A 165 -1.58 1.40 -12.54
CA GLN A 165 -2.23 2.09 -11.44
C GLN A 165 -3.33 1.25 -10.82
N ILE A 166 -3.31 1.11 -9.49
CA ILE A 166 -4.43 0.59 -8.70
C ILE A 166 -5.19 1.76 -8.10
N ARG A 167 -6.43 1.99 -8.54
CA ARG A 167 -7.33 3.01 -7.99
C ARG A 167 -8.55 2.37 -7.35
N VAL A 168 -8.70 2.51 -6.03
CA VAL A 168 -9.83 1.94 -5.30
C VAL A 168 -10.52 3.02 -4.47
N GLY A 169 -11.82 3.21 -4.64
CA GLY A 169 -12.56 4.22 -3.88
C GLY A 169 -12.64 3.91 -2.38
N GLY A 170 -12.89 2.65 -2.03
CA GLY A 170 -13.02 2.18 -0.64
C GLY A 170 -11.78 1.49 -0.12
N THR A 171 -11.73 0.17 -0.25
CA THR A 171 -10.75 -0.69 0.44
C THR A 171 -10.01 -1.60 -0.52
N LEU A 172 -8.68 -1.64 -0.42
CA LEU A 172 -7.82 -2.61 -1.10
C LEU A 172 -7.28 -3.62 -0.09
N LEU A 173 -7.44 -4.91 -0.38
CA LEU A 173 -6.86 -6.00 0.40
C LEU A 173 -5.99 -6.87 -0.51
N SER A 174 -4.77 -7.14 -0.07
CA SER A 174 -3.91 -8.21 -0.58
C SER A 174 -3.29 -8.96 0.58
N LYS A 175 -3.41 -10.28 0.60
CA LYS A 175 -2.86 -11.10 1.70
C LYS A 175 -1.47 -11.63 1.42
N SER A 176 -1.11 -11.76 0.14
CA SER A 176 0.21 -12.20 -0.30
C SER A 176 0.98 -11.05 -0.93
N GLU A 177 2.13 -11.38 -1.53
CA GLU A 177 2.98 -10.43 -2.22
C GLU A 177 2.25 -9.75 -3.38
N LEU A 178 2.34 -8.42 -3.41
CA LEU A 178 1.79 -7.58 -4.47
C LEU A 178 2.86 -6.62 -4.97
N GLU A 179 3.17 -6.72 -6.26
CA GLU A 179 3.98 -5.75 -6.97
C GLU A 179 3.09 -4.73 -7.69
N PHE A 180 3.40 -3.45 -7.57
CA PHE A 180 2.64 -2.38 -8.21
C PHE A 180 3.52 -1.18 -8.57
N ASP A 181 3.12 -0.40 -9.58
CA ASP A 181 3.76 0.91 -9.80
C ASP A 181 3.17 1.96 -8.84
N SER A 182 1.84 2.13 -8.84
CA SER A 182 1.21 2.94 -7.80
C SER A 182 -0.17 2.49 -7.31
N ILE A 183 -0.44 2.81 -6.05
CA ILE A 183 -1.72 2.59 -5.37
C ILE A 183 -2.30 3.95 -4.96
N THR A 184 -3.55 4.21 -5.34
CA THR A 184 -4.35 5.34 -4.85
C THR A 184 -5.66 4.81 -4.27
N VAL A 185 -5.85 4.96 -2.96
CA VAL A 185 -7.04 4.45 -2.27
C VAL A 185 -7.66 5.51 -1.36
N GLY A 186 -8.96 5.71 -1.47
CA GLY A 186 -9.68 6.69 -0.65
C GLY A 186 -9.75 6.30 0.83
N GLY A 187 -10.04 5.03 1.11
CA GLY A 187 -10.24 4.51 2.46
C GLY A 187 -9.02 3.79 3.05
N ARG A 188 -9.04 2.45 2.98
CA ARG A 188 -8.11 1.57 3.71
C ARG A 188 -7.36 0.63 2.77
N VAL A 189 -6.10 0.41 3.07
CA VAL A 189 -5.24 -0.55 2.36
C VAL A 189 -4.68 -1.55 3.37
N GLU A 190 -4.85 -2.83 3.08
CA GLU A 190 -4.23 -3.94 3.80
C GLU A 190 -3.42 -4.77 2.82
N LEU A 191 -2.12 -4.91 3.04
CA LEU A 191 -1.23 -5.68 2.17
C LEU A 191 -0.50 -6.77 2.99
N GLY A 192 -0.05 -7.82 2.31
CA GLY A 192 0.89 -8.77 2.86
C GLY A 192 2.29 -8.17 2.87
N THR A 193 3.14 -8.69 1.98
CA THR A 193 4.37 -8.03 1.55
C THR A 193 4.07 -7.21 0.31
N ALA A 194 4.68 -6.03 0.18
CA ALA A 194 4.34 -5.09 -0.88
C ALA A 194 5.58 -4.38 -1.43
N LYS A 195 5.70 -4.32 -2.75
CA LYS A 195 6.76 -3.61 -3.45
C LYS A 195 6.21 -2.70 -4.54
N GLY A 196 6.59 -1.43 -4.53
CA GLY A 196 6.19 -0.51 -5.59
C GLY A 196 6.86 0.85 -5.59
N ARG A 197 6.35 1.80 -6.37
CA ARG A 197 6.90 3.17 -6.44
C ARG A 197 6.10 4.18 -5.62
N GLY A 198 4.77 4.11 -5.66
CA GLY A 198 3.91 5.11 -5.03
C GLY A 198 2.73 4.52 -4.27
N ILE A 199 2.51 4.97 -3.04
CA ILE A 199 1.28 4.72 -2.28
C ILE A 199 0.68 6.06 -1.85
N ASN A 200 -0.58 6.29 -2.19
CA ASN A 200 -1.39 7.41 -1.71
C ASN A 200 -2.70 6.88 -1.10
N VAL A 201 -2.87 7.03 0.21
CA VAL A 201 -4.04 6.52 0.94
C VAL A 201 -4.67 7.62 1.77
N GLY A 202 -5.96 7.85 1.62
CA GLY A 202 -6.68 8.86 2.40
C GLY A 202 -6.79 8.49 3.89
N GLY A 203 -7.08 7.23 4.19
CA GLY A 203 -7.28 6.74 5.56
C GLY A 203 -6.07 6.01 6.15
N ARG A 204 -6.06 4.68 6.05
CA ARG A 204 -5.11 3.80 6.76
C ARG A 204 -4.41 2.84 5.81
N LEU A 205 -3.10 2.71 5.98
CA LEU A 205 -2.26 1.70 5.35
C LEU A 205 -1.77 0.72 6.41
N ALA A 206 -2.04 -0.57 6.22
CA ALA A 206 -1.52 -1.63 7.07
C ALA A 206 -0.83 -2.70 6.21
N THR A 207 0.33 -3.17 6.61
CA THR A 207 0.99 -4.34 6.01
C THR A 207 1.28 -5.38 7.08
N THR A 208 1.09 -6.66 6.78
CA THR A 208 1.47 -7.74 7.71
C THR A 208 2.95 -8.09 7.57
N GLY A 209 3.54 -7.90 6.40
CA GLY A 209 4.95 -8.13 6.10
C GLY A 209 5.71 -6.85 5.79
N ASP A 210 6.78 -7.01 5.02
CA ASP A 210 7.67 -5.92 4.60
C ASP A 210 7.00 -5.01 3.56
N LEU A 211 7.30 -3.72 3.64
CA LEU A 211 6.85 -2.70 2.69
C LEU A 211 8.07 -2.00 2.06
N ALA A 212 8.25 -2.16 0.75
CA ALA A 212 9.29 -1.47 -0.01
C ALA A 212 8.63 -0.53 -1.03
N CYS A 213 8.64 0.78 -0.79
CA CYS A 213 8.00 1.74 -1.67
C CYS A 213 8.75 3.06 -1.71
N GLU A 214 9.02 3.60 -2.91
CA GLU A 214 9.77 4.85 -3.04
C GLU A 214 9.06 6.02 -2.34
N LYS A 215 7.75 6.18 -2.54
CA LYS A 215 6.96 7.27 -1.96
C LYS A 215 5.69 6.75 -1.31
N ILE A 216 5.53 7.05 -0.03
CA ILE A 216 4.33 6.70 0.74
C ILE A 216 3.72 7.98 1.31
N LYS A 217 2.46 8.25 0.97
CA LYS A 217 1.66 9.35 1.50
C LYS A 217 0.36 8.83 2.06
N VAL A 218 0.13 9.02 3.36
CA VAL A 218 -1.06 8.53 4.05
C VAL A 218 -1.67 9.62 4.92
N GLY A 219 -2.96 9.88 4.76
CA GLY A 219 -3.66 10.91 5.53
C GLY A 219 -3.78 10.58 7.02
N GLY A 220 -4.04 9.31 7.35
CA GLY A 220 -4.24 8.83 8.72
C GLY A 220 -3.05 8.05 9.26
N ILE A 221 -3.17 6.72 9.28
CA ILE A 221 -2.29 5.83 10.05
C ILE A 221 -1.54 4.87 9.13
N VAL A 222 -0.27 4.63 9.43
CA VAL A 222 0.56 3.61 8.80
C VAL A 222 0.98 2.57 9.84
N GLU A 223 0.72 1.30 9.56
CA GLU A 223 1.20 0.17 10.35
C GLU A 223 1.93 -0.84 9.45
N VAL A 224 3.17 -1.19 9.79
CA VAL A 224 3.99 -2.16 9.05
C VAL A 224 4.43 -3.25 10.02
N GLY A 225 3.98 -4.48 9.76
CA GLY A 225 4.30 -5.67 10.57
C GLY A 225 5.75 -6.16 10.40
N GLY A 226 6.39 -5.83 9.28
CA GLY A 226 7.80 -6.11 9.01
C GLY A 226 8.67 -4.84 8.97
N ASN A 227 9.60 -4.81 8.02
CA ASN A 227 10.44 -3.66 7.72
C ASN A 227 9.77 -2.72 6.72
N CYS A 228 10.07 -1.43 6.81
CA CYS A 228 9.63 -0.43 5.85
C CYS A 228 10.86 0.20 5.19
N SER A 229 10.92 0.23 3.86
CA SER A 229 12.01 0.85 3.11
C SER A 229 11.48 1.72 1.96
N GLY A 230 12.19 2.82 1.66
CA GLY A 230 11.73 3.77 0.66
C GLY A 230 12.59 5.01 0.53
N ALA A 231 12.07 6.02 -0.18
CA ALA A 231 12.69 7.34 -0.26
C ALA A 231 11.98 8.35 0.65
N THR A 232 10.66 8.44 0.58
CA THR A 232 9.88 9.40 1.37
C THR A 232 8.65 8.78 2.00
N LEU A 233 8.38 9.14 3.25
CA LEU A 233 7.18 8.74 3.99
C LEU A 233 6.54 9.99 4.61
N GLU A 234 5.32 10.32 4.20
CA GLU A 234 4.51 11.42 4.71
C GLU A 234 3.21 10.85 5.32
N VAL A 235 3.03 11.03 6.62
CA VAL A 235 1.87 10.51 7.36
C VAL A 235 1.24 11.61 8.19
N GLY A 236 -0.06 11.85 8.02
CA GLY A 236 -0.77 12.87 8.79
C GLY A 236 -0.94 12.52 10.27
N GLY A 237 -1.15 11.24 10.57
CA GLY A 237 -1.37 10.72 11.92
C GLY A 237 -0.19 9.92 12.47
N GLU A 238 -0.42 8.67 12.84
CA GLU A 238 0.55 7.79 13.50
C GLU A 238 1.24 6.84 12.51
N THR A 239 2.52 6.54 12.76
CA THR A 239 3.28 5.52 12.05
C THR A 239 3.85 4.51 13.02
N ARG A 240 3.58 3.21 12.81
CA ARG A 240 4.16 2.11 13.58
C ARG A 240 4.84 1.11 12.66
N VAL A 241 6.10 0.84 12.90
CA VAL A 241 6.90 -0.17 12.17
C VAL A 241 7.45 -1.16 13.19
N ALA A 242 7.05 -2.42 13.06
CA ALA A 242 7.42 -3.48 13.99
C ALA A 242 8.85 -4.02 13.76
N GLY A 243 9.45 -3.78 12.59
CA GLY A 243 10.86 -4.01 12.31
C GLY A 243 11.67 -2.71 12.23
N SER A 244 12.51 -2.59 11.20
CA SER A 244 13.32 -1.42 10.90
C SER A 244 12.66 -0.50 9.85
N LEU A 245 12.94 0.80 9.94
CA LEU A 245 12.50 1.82 8.97
C LEU A 245 13.73 2.42 8.29
N ALA A 246 13.89 2.20 6.99
CA ALA A 246 15.04 2.67 6.21
C ALA A 246 14.60 3.59 5.07
N LEU A 247 14.86 4.90 5.21
CA LEU A 247 14.52 5.89 4.20
C LEU A 247 15.78 6.53 3.61
N THR A 248 15.82 6.69 2.29
CA THR A 248 16.91 7.42 1.64
C THR A 248 16.69 8.94 1.64
N GLY A 249 15.46 9.39 1.91
CA GLY A 249 15.06 10.79 1.92
C GLY A 249 14.36 11.19 3.22
N LYS A 250 13.25 11.92 3.08
CA LYS A 250 12.57 12.61 4.19
C LYS A 250 11.47 11.75 4.82
N LEU A 251 11.36 11.84 6.15
CA LEU A 251 10.22 11.34 6.92
C LEU A 251 9.46 12.51 7.54
N GLY A 252 8.16 12.58 7.32
CA GLY A 252 7.25 13.51 7.98
C GLY A 252 6.08 12.77 8.60
N VAL A 253 5.96 12.83 9.93
CA VAL A 253 4.83 12.24 10.68
C VAL A 253 4.19 13.33 11.52
N GLY A 254 2.92 13.62 11.28
CA GLY A 254 2.18 14.65 12.01
C GLY A 254 1.92 14.27 13.48
N GLY A 255 1.68 12.99 13.75
CA GLY A 255 1.45 12.44 15.08
C GLY A 255 2.66 11.68 15.63
N ASP A 256 2.41 10.47 16.15
CA ASP A 256 3.41 9.62 16.80
C ASP A 256 4.13 8.72 15.79
N LEU A 257 5.43 8.51 15.99
CA LEU A 257 6.25 7.56 15.24
C LEU A 257 6.85 6.53 16.18
N GLN A 258 6.58 5.26 15.93
CA GLN A 258 7.16 4.12 16.64
C GLN A 258 7.86 3.17 15.66
N VAL A 259 9.15 2.95 15.87
CA VAL A 259 9.97 1.95 15.17
C VAL A 259 10.54 1.01 16.21
N LYS A 260 10.31 -0.30 16.11
CA LYS A 260 10.78 -1.21 17.16
C LYS A 260 12.30 -1.33 17.17
N ASP A 261 12.89 -1.47 15.98
CA ASP A 261 14.32 -1.77 15.82
C ASP A 261 15.10 -0.50 15.44
N THR A 262 15.69 -0.48 14.25
CA THR A 262 16.54 0.63 13.78
C THR A 262 15.79 1.51 12.79
N MET A 263 15.94 2.81 12.95
CA MET A 263 15.55 3.81 11.97
C MET A 263 16.79 4.39 11.28
N THR A 264 16.81 4.39 9.95
CA THR A 264 17.79 5.14 9.13
C THR A 264 17.08 6.09 8.19
N GLY A 265 17.68 7.26 7.95
CA GLY A 265 17.02 8.36 7.23
C GLY A 265 17.94 9.53 6.91
N ALA A 266 17.47 10.46 6.07
CA ALA A 266 18.11 11.75 5.92
C ALA A 266 17.55 12.76 6.94
N ASP A 267 16.38 13.32 6.67
CA ASP A 267 15.69 14.25 7.56
C ASP A 267 14.44 13.62 8.15
N ILE A 268 14.16 13.89 9.42
CA ILE A 268 12.95 13.46 10.11
C ILE A 268 12.24 14.65 10.75
N GLY A 269 10.92 14.71 10.56
CA GLY A 269 10.01 15.55 11.33
C GLY A 269 8.92 14.69 11.98
N VAL A 270 8.82 14.74 13.31
CA VAL A 270 7.76 14.10 14.08
C VAL A 270 7.05 15.16 14.91
N GLY A 271 5.76 15.36 14.69
CA GLY A 271 4.97 16.33 15.45
C GLY A 271 4.67 15.88 16.88
N GLY A 272 4.44 14.57 17.08
CA GLY A 272 4.15 13.95 18.37
C GLY A 272 5.36 13.26 18.98
N ARG A 273 5.15 12.06 19.52
CA ARG A 273 6.17 11.25 20.20
C ARG A 273 6.97 10.42 19.21
N PHE A 274 8.28 10.36 19.43
CA PHE A 274 9.20 9.54 18.67
C PHE A 274 9.76 8.41 19.54
N LYS A 275 9.50 7.16 19.17
CA LYS A 275 10.01 5.97 19.84
C LYS A 275 10.78 5.09 18.87
N ALA A 276 12.04 4.78 19.17
CA ALA A 276 12.87 3.91 18.35
C ALA A 276 13.80 3.01 19.19
N GLY A 277 14.13 1.80 18.71
CA GLY A 277 15.24 1.04 19.31
C GLY A 277 16.57 1.77 19.13
N LYS A 278 16.87 2.19 17.89
CA LYS A 278 18.02 3.02 17.51
C LYS A 278 17.63 3.94 16.35
N ALA A 279 18.13 5.16 16.30
CA ALA A 279 17.92 6.04 15.16
C ALA A 279 19.23 6.67 14.67
N ILE A 280 19.53 6.52 13.38
CA ILE A 280 20.74 7.04 12.72
C ILE A 280 20.34 7.83 11.48
N LEU A 281 20.55 9.13 11.52
CA LEU A 281 20.13 10.06 10.48
C LEU A 281 21.34 10.81 9.94
N THR A 282 21.37 11.06 8.63
CA THR A 282 22.45 11.85 8.02
C THR A 282 22.16 13.35 8.09
N GLY A 283 20.90 13.76 8.17
CA GLY A 283 20.43 15.15 8.16
C GLY A 283 19.93 15.61 9.53
N TRP A 284 18.76 16.24 9.54
CA TRP A 284 18.16 16.86 10.74
C TRP A 284 17.05 16.02 11.36
N ALA A 285 16.92 16.13 12.68
CA ALA A 285 15.78 15.61 13.43
C ALA A 285 15.01 16.72 14.14
N TRP A 286 13.74 16.92 13.75
CA TRP A 286 12.81 17.83 14.41
C TRP A 286 11.74 17.04 15.15
N ILE A 287 11.78 17.08 16.48
CA ILE A 287 10.83 16.36 17.32
C ILE A 287 9.99 17.34 18.13
N GLY A 288 8.68 17.33 17.89
CA GLY A 288 7.69 18.18 18.54
C GLY A 288 7.27 17.71 19.93
N GLY A 289 7.34 16.41 20.20
CA GLY A 289 6.93 15.80 21.46
C GLY A 289 8.07 15.09 22.19
N GLN A 290 7.76 13.93 22.79
CA GLN A 290 8.72 13.14 23.56
C GLN A 290 9.62 12.29 22.67
N VAL A 291 10.83 12.00 23.13
CA VAL A 291 11.76 11.07 22.49
C VAL A 291 12.02 9.91 23.45
N GLU A 292 11.85 8.67 22.98
CA GLU A 292 12.23 7.47 23.71
C GLU A 292 13.07 6.58 22.80
N THR A 293 14.37 6.51 23.06
CA THR A 293 15.28 5.66 22.29
C THR A 293 16.05 4.70 23.17
N GLY A 294 16.18 3.44 22.73
CA GLY A 294 16.90 2.41 23.48
C GLY A 294 18.41 2.62 23.44
N ALA A 295 18.99 2.65 22.24
CA ALA A 295 20.40 2.89 22.02
C ALA A 295 20.74 4.38 21.85
N GLY A 296 19.76 5.20 21.45
CA GLY A 296 19.92 6.64 21.21
C GLY A 296 19.49 7.12 19.82
N LEU A 297 19.51 8.44 19.64
CA LEU A 297 19.20 9.16 18.40
C LEU A 297 20.46 9.91 17.92
N LYS A 298 20.96 9.54 16.74
CA LYS A 298 22.07 10.21 16.06
C LYS A 298 21.58 10.96 14.82
N ALA A 299 21.94 12.23 14.67
CA ALA A 299 21.65 13.03 13.47
C ALA A 299 22.87 13.84 13.03
N GLY A 300 23.40 13.56 11.83
CA GLY A 300 24.63 14.18 11.31
C GLY A 300 24.56 15.71 11.20
N GLY A 301 23.42 16.25 10.76
CA GLY A 301 23.19 17.70 10.70
C GLY A 301 22.90 18.27 12.09
N GLY A 302 21.79 17.86 12.69
CA GLY A 302 21.43 18.31 14.03
C GLY A 302 20.11 17.77 14.55
N ILE A 303 19.88 17.97 15.84
CA ILE A 303 18.68 17.55 16.56
C ILE A 303 18.05 18.80 17.16
N LYS A 304 16.77 19.01 16.88
CA LYS A 304 15.96 20.07 17.48
C LYS A 304 14.80 19.44 18.24
N ILE A 305 14.82 19.65 19.54
CA ILE A 305 13.80 19.18 20.47
C ILE A 305 12.91 20.36 20.85
N ALA A 306 11.59 20.20 20.75
CA ALA A 306 10.65 21.24 21.14
C ALA A 306 10.66 21.54 22.64
N SER A 307 10.01 22.64 23.02
CA SER A 307 9.90 23.01 24.44
C SER A 307 9.04 22.01 25.20
N HIS A 308 9.34 21.79 26.49
CA HIS A 308 8.63 20.86 27.39
C HIS A 308 8.73 19.38 27.01
N ALA A 309 9.58 19.02 26.05
CA ALA A 309 9.81 17.63 25.67
C ALA A 309 10.61 16.86 26.72
N GLU A 310 10.36 15.56 26.80
CA GLU A 310 11.14 14.60 27.59
C GLU A 310 11.85 13.65 26.64
N CYS A 311 13.16 13.51 26.77
CA CYS A 311 14.01 12.64 25.95
C CYS A 311 14.69 11.59 26.83
N LYS A 312 14.43 10.32 26.52
CA LYS A 312 15.09 9.15 27.10
C LYS A 312 15.98 8.50 26.05
N GLY A 313 17.20 8.18 26.44
CA GLY A 313 18.28 7.75 25.55
C GLY A 313 19.18 8.90 25.11
N PRO A 314 20.42 8.60 24.69
CA PRO A 314 21.40 9.61 24.31
C PRO A 314 21.05 10.30 22.99
N LEU A 315 21.25 11.62 22.94
CA LEU A 315 21.12 12.43 21.73
C LEU A 315 22.51 12.78 21.20
N VAL A 316 22.76 12.50 19.91
CA VAL A 316 24.07 12.73 19.28
C VAL A 316 23.89 13.49 17.98
N GLY A 317 24.38 14.73 17.87
CA GLY A 317 24.28 15.45 16.61
C GLY A 317 25.32 16.53 16.38
N GLY A 318 25.45 17.00 15.14
CA GLY A 318 26.33 18.12 14.82
C GLY A 318 25.96 19.36 15.64
N MET A 319 24.68 19.74 15.57
CA MET A 319 24.08 20.75 16.44
C MET A 319 22.90 20.16 17.22
N VAL A 320 22.87 20.30 18.54
CA VAL A 320 21.71 19.90 19.36
C VAL A 320 21.07 21.14 20.00
N GLU A 321 19.85 21.46 19.60
CA GLU A 321 19.02 22.52 20.16
C GLU A 321 17.94 21.93 21.05
N LEU A 322 18.00 22.26 22.32
CA LEU A 322 17.00 21.89 23.30
C LEU A 322 16.05 23.05 23.55
N GLY A 323 14.75 22.80 23.43
CA GLY A 323 13.71 23.77 23.76
C GLY A 323 13.68 24.17 25.24
N LYS A 324 12.79 25.10 25.59
CA LYS A 324 12.64 25.55 26.98
C LYS A 324 12.09 24.41 27.84
N ARG A 325 12.60 24.26 29.07
CA ARG A 325 12.10 23.31 30.08
C ARG A 325 11.99 21.86 29.57
N CYS A 326 12.88 21.44 28.68
CA CYS A 326 12.97 20.04 28.29
C CYS A 326 13.74 19.25 29.37
N LYS A 327 13.52 17.93 29.40
CA LYS A 327 14.29 17.00 30.23
C LYS A 327 14.98 16.00 29.32
N VAL A 328 16.30 15.93 29.36
CA VAL A 328 17.11 15.04 28.54
C VAL A 328 18.11 14.31 29.42
N GLN A 329 18.48 13.08 29.03
CA GLN A 329 19.54 12.34 29.72
C GLN A 329 20.90 12.86 29.26
N ASP A 330 21.46 12.23 28.24
CA ASP A 330 22.78 12.57 27.73
C ASP A 330 22.69 13.25 26.36
N VAL A 331 23.48 14.31 26.19
CA VAL A 331 23.56 15.06 24.94
C VAL A 331 25.02 15.18 24.50
N TYR A 332 25.26 14.81 23.24
CA TYR A 332 26.58 14.84 22.61
C TYR A 332 26.51 15.61 21.29
N GLY A 333 27.52 16.43 21.00
CA GLY A 333 27.57 17.08 19.69
C GLY A 333 28.74 18.03 19.46
N SER A 334 28.77 18.69 18.31
CA SER A 334 29.75 19.76 18.07
C SER A 334 29.30 21.05 18.76
N LYS A 335 28.02 21.40 18.66
CA LYS A 335 27.41 22.51 19.39
C LYS A 335 26.15 22.07 20.11
N VAL A 336 26.03 22.39 21.39
CA VAL A 336 24.83 22.14 22.19
C VAL A 336 24.28 23.46 22.73
N VAL A 337 22.99 23.71 22.50
CA VAL A 337 22.27 24.87 23.01
C VAL A 337 21.13 24.39 23.91
N ALA A 338 21.23 24.66 25.21
CA ALA A 338 20.22 24.32 26.20
C ALA A 338 19.30 25.52 26.46
N GLY A 339 18.05 25.46 25.99
CA GLY A 339 17.03 26.48 26.20
C GLY A 339 16.68 26.70 27.67
N LYS A 340 16.08 27.86 27.99
CA LYS A 340 15.80 28.26 29.39
C LYS A 340 15.08 27.17 30.19
N GLY A 341 15.61 26.87 31.37
CA GLY A 341 15.05 25.87 32.29
C GLY A 341 15.21 24.42 31.85
N ALA A 342 16.04 24.12 30.86
CA ALA A 342 16.31 22.75 30.43
C ALA A 342 17.06 21.96 31.53
N GLU A 343 16.76 20.67 31.63
CA GLU A 343 17.41 19.72 32.52
C GLU A 343 18.15 18.68 31.68
N ALA A 344 19.46 18.50 31.93
CA ALA A 344 20.29 17.48 31.29
C ALA A 344 21.09 16.70 32.33
N GLU A 345 21.20 15.38 32.20
CA GLU A 345 22.10 14.59 33.06
C GLU A 345 23.55 14.84 32.66
N LYS A 346 23.85 14.82 31.35
CA LYS A 346 25.19 15.02 30.83
C LYS A 346 25.18 15.80 29.51
N ILE A 347 26.08 16.75 29.36
CA ILE A 347 26.33 17.45 28.10
C ILE A 347 27.81 17.35 27.74
N VAL A 348 28.11 16.85 26.55
CA VAL A 348 29.48 16.70 26.02
C VAL A 348 29.56 17.30 24.62
N ALA A 349 30.22 18.44 24.46
CA ALA A 349 30.32 19.08 23.15
C ALA A 349 31.52 20.00 22.98
N ASP A 350 31.89 20.35 21.76
CA ASP A 350 32.97 21.32 21.56
C ASP A 350 32.59 22.71 22.09
N GLU A 351 31.35 23.11 21.80
CA GLU A 351 30.76 24.38 22.20
C GLU A 351 29.43 24.13 22.90
N ILE A 352 29.29 24.66 24.12
CA ILE A 352 28.07 24.54 24.93
C ILE A 352 27.56 25.94 25.27
N GLU A 353 26.29 26.19 24.97
CA GLU A 353 25.54 27.37 25.40
C GLU A 353 24.37 26.94 26.28
N ILE A 354 24.36 27.40 27.54
CA ILE A 354 23.34 27.08 28.53
C ILE A 354 22.60 28.35 28.90
N HIS A 355 21.31 28.44 28.58
CA HIS A 355 20.49 29.60 28.95
C HIS A 355 20.06 29.57 30.43
N ASP A 356 19.32 30.61 30.84
CA ASP A 356 18.94 30.83 32.23
C ASP A 356 18.15 29.67 32.87
N GLY A 357 18.45 29.38 34.13
CA GLY A 357 17.67 28.46 34.97
C GLY A 357 17.82 26.97 34.64
N CYS A 358 18.79 26.60 33.80
CA CYS A 358 19.03 25.20 33.47
C CYS A 358 19.68 24.42 34.62
N THR A 359 19.42 23.12 34.66
CA THR A 359 20.09 22.18 35.57
C THR A 359 20.86 21.15 34.76
N VAL A 360 22.17 21.05 34.96
CA VAL A 360 23.01 20.07 34.26
C VAL A 360 23.78 19.22 35.27
N GLY A 361 23.79 17.90 35.09
CA GLY A 361 24.56 17.01 35.96
C GLY A 361 26.06 17.20 35.75
N GLN A 362 26.54 16.89 34.55
CA GLN A 362 27.95 17.02 34.14
C GLN A 362 28.07 17.74 32.79
N THR A 363 29.09 18.60 32.66
CA THR A 363 29.42 19.29 31.41
C THR A 363 30.88 19.03 31.04
N THR A 364 31.13 18.59 29.81
CA THR A 364 32.48 18.37 29.26
C THR A 364 32.62 19.08 27.93
N TYR A 365 33.66 19.90 27.76
CA TYR A 365 33.84 20.70 26.53
C TYR A 365 35.28 20.87 26.10
N THR A 366 35.53 21.19 24.83
CA THR A 366 36.89 21.41 24.29
C THR A 366 37.17 22.87 24.01
N ARG A 367 36.21 23.62 23.43
CA ARG A 367 36.42 25.00 22.98
C ARG A 367 35.83 26.02 23.94
N ARG A 368 34.49 26.06 24.04
CA ARG A 368 33.76 27.14 24.71
C ARG A 368 32.58 26.63 25.55
N LEU A 369 32.40 27.23 26.71
CA LEU A 369 31.23 27.07 27.56
C LEU A 369 30.67 28.46 27.91
N GLU A 370 29.41 28.71 27.57
CA GLU A 370 28.67 29.91 27.93
C GLU A 370 27.48 29.54 28.81
N THR A 371 27.34 30.23 29.94
CA THR A 371 26.26 29.98 30.90
C THR A 371 25.48 31.26 31.19
N GLY A 372 24.16 31.13 31.21
CA GLY A 372 23.22 32.16 31.61
C GLY A 372 23.11 32.28 33.13
N ARG A 373 22.08 32.98 33.59
CA ARG A 373 21.84 33.22 35.01
C ARG A 373 21.19 31.99 35.68
N ASN A 374 21.51 31.74 36.95
CA ASN A 374 20.88 30.69 37.75
C ASN A 374 21.02 29.27 37.18
N VAL A 375 22.13 28.97 36.49
CA VAL A 375 22.44 27.61 36.03
C VAL A 375 22.97 26.79 37.21
N THR A 376 22.39 25.61 37.44
CA THR A 376 22.82 24.67 38.48
C THR A 376 23.60 23.53 37.85
N SER A 377 24.88 23.39 38.22
CA SER A 377 25.72 22.25 37.81
C SER A 377 25.92 21.32 39.00
N LYS A 378 25.59 20.03 38.89
CA LYS A 378 25.79 19.06 39.99
C LYS A 378 27.26 18.65 40.15
N SER A 379 28.01 18.69 39.06
CA SER A 379 29.46 18.44 39.02
C SER A 379 30.18 19.62 38.38
N ALA A 380 31.49 19.75 38.64
CA ALA A 380 32.30 20.77 38.01
C ALA A 380 32.39 20.55 36.49
N SER A 381 32.34 21.65 35.73
CA SER A 381 32.52 21.60 34.28
C SER A 381 33.96 21.26 33.92
N GLU A 382 34.18 20.34 32.99
CA GLU A 382 35.50 19.83 32.62
C GLU A 382 35.88 20.27 31.20
N LYS A 383 37.02 20.96 31.07
CA LYS A 383 37.60 21.29 29.76
C LYS A 383 38.64 20.24 29.38
N VAL A 384 38.45 19.57 28.24
CA VAL A 384 39.32 18.48 27.77
C VAL A 384 39.99 18.83 26.44
N ALA A 385 41.11 18.18 26.12
CA ALA A 385 41.82 18.37 24.85
C ALA A 385 41.07 17.71 23.66
N SER A 386 40.37 16.61 23.92
CA SER A 386 39.58 15.86 22.94
C SER A 386 38.35 15.26 23.59
N LEU A 387 37.21 15.29 22.92
CA LEU A 387 35.98 14.68 23.42
C LEU A 387 36.09 13.15 23.43
N PRO A 388 35.42 12.48 24.39
CA PRO A 388 35.27 11.02 24.35
C PRO A 388 34.45 10.59 23.13
N ALA A 389 34.56 9.31 22.76
CA ALA A 389 33.71 8.74 21.73
C ALA A 389 32.23 8.89 22.12
N PHE A 390 31.41 9.38 21.19
CA PHE A 390 29.97 9.50 21.41
C PHE A 390 29.31 8.12 21.35
N PRO A 391 28.29 7.85 22.17
CA PRO A 391 27.54 6.60 22.09
C PRO A 391 26.85 6.44 20.72
N LEU A 392 26.54 5.19 20.33
CA LEU A 392 25.84 4.70 19.11
C LEU A 392 26.68 4.12 17.96
#